data_AF-A0A1D8GMT1-F1
#
_entry.id   AF-A0A1D8GMT1-F1
#
_cell.length_a   1.000
_cell.length_b   1.000
_cell.length_c   1.000
_cell.angle_alpha   90.00
_cell.angle_beta   90.00
_cell.angle_gamma   90.00
#
_symmetry.space_group_name_H-M   'P 1'
#
loop_
_entity.id
_entity.type
_entity.pdbx_description
1 polymer ?
#
loop_
_entity_poly.entity_id
_entity_poly.type
_entity_poly.pdbx_seq_one_letter_code
_entity_poly.pdbx_strand_id
1 'polypeptide(L)'
;MLADSFNKMIANLRNIIGQISQVADQVAATSQQLSASSQESAVASEEVATTIADVARAGDAGKGFAVVADEVRKLAEQSSESSKQIAMLISDIQGQVKHAVNAMDQNNNEVEVGVQIVNRASDSFVEILNEIDIVAKKVEKVTVVCLFFFKKFIVENCFIIRNTIYDFGRTW
;
A
#
# COMPACT_ATOMS: atom_id res chain seq x y z
N MET A 1 12.26 -1.38 -10.86
CA MET A 1 11.35 -2.55 -10.78
C MET A 1 10.62 -2.61 -9.44
N LEU A 2 11.30 -2.53 -8.28
CA LEU A 2 10.63 -2.55 -6.98
C LEU A 2 9.64 -1.38 -6.77
N ALA A 3 10.07 -0.16 -7.10
CA ALA A 3 9.22 1.04 -7.04
C ALA A 3 7.93 0.89 -7.87
N ASP A 4 8.04 0.33 -9.08
CA ASP A 4 6.92 0.12 -9.99
C ASP A 4 5.91 -0.91 -9.43
N SER A 5 6.40 -2.00 -8.85
CA SER A 5 5.55 -3.00 -8.19
C SER A 5 4.79 -2.44 -6.98
N PHE A 6 5.46 -1.63 -6.16
CA PHE A 6 4.80 -0.95 -5.03
C PHE A 6 3.77 0.07 -5.50
N ASN A 7 4.09 0.88 -6.52
CA ASN A 7 3.15 1.84 -7.08
C ASN A 7 1.91 1.17 -7.68
N LYS A 8 2.08 0.01 -8.35
CA LYS A 8 0.96 -0.81 -8.83
C LYS A 8 0.08 -1.33 -7.70
N MET A 9 0.69 -1.80 -6.61
CA MET A 9 -0.04 -2.23 -5.41
C MET A 9 -0.85 -1.08 -4.81
N ILE A 10 -0.25 0.10 -4.66
CA ILE A 10 -0.94 1.29 -4.15
C ILE A 10 -2.10 1.69 -5.06
N ALA A 11 -1.92 1.64 -6.39
CA ALA A 11 -2.99 1.92 -7.35
C ALA A 11 -4.16 0.92 -7.23
N ASN A 12 -3.86 -0.37 -7.10
CA ASN A 12 -4.89 -1.40 -6.89
C ASN A 12 -5.66 -1.17 -5.58
N LEU A 13 -4.95 -0.85 -4.51
CA LEU A 13 -5.56 -0.58 -3.21
C LEU A 13 -6.44 0.67 -3.24
N ARG A 14 -6.00 1.76 -3.89
CA ARG A 14 -6.83 2.95 -4.10
C ARG A 14 -8.10 2.64 -4.88
N ASN A 15 -8.03 1.76 -5.88
CA ASN A 15 -9.19 1.33 -6.65
C ASN A 15 -10.20 0.56 -5.78
N ILE A 16 -9.73 -0.41 -4.98
CA ILE A 16 -10.58 -1.16 -4.05
C ILE A 16 -11.24 -0.23 -3.04
N ILE A 17 -10.51 0.73 -2.47
CA ILE A 17 -11.09 1.72 -1.55
C ILE A 17 -12.13 2.60 -2.25
N GLY A 18 -11.88 3.02 -3.48
CA GLY A 18 -12.86 3.75 -4.29
C GLY A 18 -14.14 2.96 -4.48
N GLN A 19 -14.03 1.66 -4.78
CA GLN A 19 -15.19 0.76 -4.89
C GLN A 19 -15.94 0.64 -3.57
N ILE A 20 -15.24 0.49 -2.43
CA ILE A 20 -15.86 0.43 -1.11
C ILE A 20 -16.63 1.72 -0.81
N SER A 21 -16.04 2.89 -1.12
CA SER A 21 -16.71 4.18 -0.94
C SER A 21 -17.98 4.27 -1.78
N GLN A 22 -17.93 3.84 -3.04
CA GLN A 22 -19.08 3.86 -3.94
C GLN A 22 -20.20 2.92 -3.45
N VAL A 23 -19.84 1.71 -3.00
CA VAL A 23 -20.79 0.76 -2.42
C VAL A 23 -21.40 1.34 -1.15
N ALA A 24 -20.61 2.00 -0.29
CA ALA A 24 -21.09 2.64 0.92
C ALA A 24 -22.13 3.74 0.59
N ASP A 25 -21.86 4.59 -0.40
CA ASP A 25 -22.80 5.63 -0.85
C ASP A 25 -24.11 5.03 -1.40
N GLN A 26 -24.01 3.95 -2.17
CA GLN A 26 -25.17 3.23 -2.68
C GLN A 26 -26.01 2.62 -1.55
N VAL A 27 -25.37 2.04 -0.53
CA VAL A 27 -26.07 1.49 0.64
C VAL A 27 -26.71 2.59 1.47
N ALA A 28 -26.07 3.75 1.64
CA ALA A 28 -26.69 4.92 2.28
C ALA A 28 -27.94 5.38 1.53
N ALA A 29 -27.87 5.53 0.20
CA ALA A 29 -29.00 5.93 -0.62
C ALA A 29 -30.16 4.91 -0.51
N THR A 30 -29.84 3.62 -0.60
CA THR A 30 -30.82 2.53 -0.47
C THR A 30 -31.45 2.51 0.92
N SER A 31 -30.68 2.78 1.97
CA SER A 31 -31.16 2.89 3.35
C SER A 31 -32.09 4.09 3.55
N GLN A 32 -31.79 5.24 2.95
CA GLN A 32 -32.69 6.40 2.95
C GLN A 32 -34.02 6.09 2.25
N GLN A 33 -33.97 5.41 1.10
CA GLN A 33 -35.17 4.95 0.40
C GLN A 33 -35.99 3.97 1.24
N LEU A 34 -35.34 3.03 1.94
CA LEU A 34 -36.01 2.09 2.83
C LEU A 34 -36.68 2.80 4.02
N SER A 35 -36.02 3.79 4.61
CA SER A 35 -36.59 4.61 5.69
C SER A 35 -37.82 5.38 5.21
N ALA A 36 -37.75 5.98 4.01
CA ALA A 36 -38.88 6.69 3.40
C ALA A 36 -40.07 5.74 3.12
N SER A 37 -39.81 4.57 2.53
CA SER A 37 -40.84 3.56 2.26
C SER A 37 -41.45 2.99 3.55
N SER A 38 -40.65 2.84 4.60
CA SER A 38 -41.14 2.44 5.92
C SER A 38 -42.07 3.51 6.51
N GLN A 39 -41.70 4.78 6.42
CA GLN A 39 -42.56 5.89 6.87
C GLN A 39 -43.88 5.92 6.10
N GLU A 40 -43.84 5.73 4.78
CA GLU A 40 -45.04 5.65 3.94
C GLU A 40 -45.93 4.45 4.33
N SER A 41 -45.33 3.29 4.61
CA SER A 41 -46.05 2.10 5.08
C SER A 41 -46.72 2.34 6.45
N ALA A 42 -46.07 3.06 7.35
CA ALA A 42 -46.66 3.46 8.63
C ALA A 42 -47.87 4.38 8.44
N VAL A 43 -47.75 5.39 7.57
CA VAL A 43 -48.86 6.32 7.24
C VAL A 43 -50.03 5.57 6.59
N ALA A 44 -49.75 4.70 5.61
CA ALA A 44 -50.76 3.87 4.97
C ALA A 44 -51.47 2.94 5.97
N SER A 45 -50.73 2.40 6.95
CA SER A 45 -51.32 1.57 8.01
C SER A 45 -52.27 2.36 8.90
N GLU A 46 -51.99 3.63 9.16
CA GLU A 46 -52.85 4.51 9.94
C GLU A 46 -54.14 4.88 9.19
N GLU A 47 -54.04 5.12 7.88
CA GLU A 47 -55.20 5.31 7.00
C GLU A 47 -56.08 4.03 6.92
N VAL A 48 -55.44 2.87 6.84
CA VAL A 48 -56.13 1.58 6.89
C VAL A 48 -56.80 1.38 8.25
N ALA A 49 -56.13 1.69 9.36
CA ALA A 49 -56.70 1.56 10.70
C ALA A 49 -57.94 2.45 10.90
N THR A 50 -57.93 3.69 10.38
CA THR A 50 -59.06 4.62 10.47
C THR A 50 -60.26 4.14 9.65
N THR A 51 -60.04 3.69 8.41
CA THR A 51 -61.11 3.09 7.58
C THR A 51 -61.65 1.80 8.20
N ILE A 52 -60.81 0.98 8.82
CA ILE A 52 -61.24 -0.23 9.52
C ILE A 52 -62.04 0.11 10.78
N ALA A 53 -61.73 1.17 11.52
CA ALA A 53 -62.52 1.59 12.67
C ALA A 53 -63.98 1.88 12.27
N ASP A 54 -64.20 2.45 11.09
CA ASP A 54 -65.53 2.65 10.51
C ASP A 54 -66.19 1.32 10.10
N VAL A 55 -65.43 0.34 9.58
CA VAL A 55 -65.92 -1.01 9.21
C VAL A 55 -66.20 -1.89 10.44
N ALA A 56 -65.39 -1.81 11.50
CA ALA A 56 -65.60 -2.52 12.76
C ALA A 56 -66.91 -2.07 13.43
N ARG A 57 -67.28 -0.81 13.24
CA ARG A 57 -68.59 -0.27 13.62
C ARG A 57 -69.76 -0.95 12.90
N ALA A 58 -69.50 -1.63 11.77
CA ALA A 58 -70.46 -2.37 10.95
C ALA A 58 -70.38 -3.91 11.09
N GLY A 59 -69.41 -4.48 11.84
CA GLY A 59 -69.32 -5.92 12.11
C GLY A 59 -67.94 -6.46 12.51
N ASP A 60 -67.85 -7.75 12.86
CA ASP A 60 -66.65 -8.38 13.43
C ASP A 60 -65.41 -8.40 12.49
N ALA A 61 -65.60 -8.23 11.17
CA ALA A 61 -64.50 -8.23 10.20
C ALA A 61 -63.46 -7.14 10.48
N GLY A 62 -63.85 -5.98 11.04
CA GLY A 62 -62.92 -4.89 11.32
C GLY A 62 -61.92 -5.18 12.46
N LYS A 63 -62.22 -6.11 13.37
CA LYS A 63 -61.29 -6.44 14.48
C LYS A 63 -60.02 -7.13 13.99
N GLY A 64 -60.14 -8.04 13.01
CA GLY A 64 -58.98 -8.75 12.44
C GLY A 64 -58.07 -7.84 11.63
N PHE A 65 -58.66 -6.94 10.84
CA PHE A 65 -57.89 -5.98 10.05
C PHE A 65 -57.16 -4.93 10.91
N ALA A 66 -57.72 -4.53 12.05
CA ALA A 66 -57.06 -3.58 12.96
C ALA A 66 -55.74 -4.15 13.53
N VAL A 67 -55.69 -5.46 13.79
CA VAL A 67 -54.45 -6.14 14.23
C VAL A 67 -53.39 -6.13 13.13
N VAL A 68 -53.79 -6.36 11.87
CA VAL A 68 -52.87 -6.33 10.73
C VAL A 68 -52.28 -4.94 10.54
N ALA A 69 -53.10 -3.89 10.63
CA ALA A 69 -52.63 -2.51 10.51
C ALA A 69 -51.62 -2.14 11.61
N ASP A 70 -51.86 -2.57 12.85
CA ASP A 70 -50.93 -2.30 13.96
C ASP A 70 -49.60 -3.08 13.82
N GLU A 71 -49.63 -4.28 13.23
CA GLU A 71 -48.42 -5.06 12.93
C GLU A 71 -47.60 -4.44 11.79
N VAL A 72 -48.25 -3.96 10.72
CA VAL A 72 -47.55 -3.25 9.63
C VAL A 72 -46.91 -1.96 10.13
N ARG A 73 -47.59 -1.20 11.01
CA ARG A 73 -47.02 -0.02 11.67
C ARG A 73 -45.76 -0.37 12.47
N LYS A 74 -45.79 -1.43 13.28
CA LYS A 74 -44.60 -1.88 14.03
C LYS A 74 -43.46 -2.30 13.12
N LEU A 75 -43.74 -3.05 12.05
CA LEU A 75 -42.73 -3.46 11.08
C LEU A 75 -42.11 -2.25 10.38
N ALA A 76 -42.91 -1.23 10.06
CA ALA A 76 -42.44 0.03 9.51
C ALA A 76 -41.54 0.80 10.50
N GLU A 77 -41.94 0.92 11.77
CA GLU A 77 -41.10 1.54 12.81
C GLU A 77 -39.76 0.80 12.97
N GLN A 78 -39.77 -0.53 13.02
CA GLN A 78 -38.56 -1.36 13.09
C GLN A 78 -37.66 -1.22 11.85
N SER A 79 -38.26 -1.14 10.66
CA SER A 79 -37.53 -0.96 9.40
C SER A 79 -36.88 0.43 9.32
N SER A 80 -37.57 1.46 9.82
CA SER A 80 -37.02 2.81 9.91
C SER A 80 -35.85 2.87 10.89
N GLU A 81 -35.95 2.22 12.04
CA GLU A 81 -34.87 2.16 13.02
C GLU A 81 -33.65 1.40 12.48
N SER A 82 -33.87 0.27 11.83
CA SER A 82 -32.81 -0.50 11.16
C SER A 82 -32.12 0.32 10.07
N SER A 83 -32.87 1.13 9.32
CA SER A 83 -32.31 2.05 8.32
C SER A 83 -31.41 3.11 8.96
N LYS A 84 -31.78 3.68 10.12
CA LYS A 84 -30.90 4.61 10.84
C LYS A 84 -29.61 3.94 11.30
N GLN A 85 -29.69 2.69 11.77
CA GLN A 85 -28.50 1.93 12.17
C GLN A 85 -27.58 1.68 10.98
N ILE A 86 -28.13 1.33 9.81
CA ILE A 86 -27.36 1.20 8.57
C ILE A 86 -26.68 2.52 8.23
N ALA A 87 -27.37 3.66 8.32
CA ALA A 87 -26.78 4.97 8.04
C ALA A 87 -25.58 5.28 8.96
N MET A 88 -25.66 4.94 10.25
CA MET A 88 -24.52 5.08 11.18
C MET A 88 -23.34 4.20 10.79
N LEU A 89 -23.59 2.92 10.49
CA LEU A 89 -22.55 1.98 10.03
C LEU A 89 -21.87 2.47 8.75
N ILE A 90 -22.63 3.06 7.83
CA ILE A 90 -22.08 3.61 6.59
C ILE A 90 -21.22 4.84 6.85
N SER A 91 -21.61 5.71 7.77
CA SER A 91 -20.77 6.84 8.22
C SER A 91 -19.44 6.34 8.77
N ASP A 92 -19.45 5.27 9.57
CA ASP A 92 -18.23 4.66 10.11
C ASP A 92 -17.35 4.07 9.00
N ILE A 93 -17.96 3.37 8.03
CA ILE A 93 -17.25 2.82 6.86
C ILE A 93 -16.60 3.94 6.04
N GLN A 94 -17.33 5.03 5.76
CA GLN A 94 -16.77 6.20 5.05
C GLN A 94 -15.61 6.84 5.83
N GLY A 95 -15.70 6.90 7.16
CA GLY A 95 -14.60 7.31 8.02
C GLY A 95 -13.37 6.42 7.87
N GLN A 96 -13.55 5.10 7.93
CA GLN A 96 -12.47 4.12 7.76
C GLN A 96 -11.84 4.17 6.36
N VAL A 97 -12.67 4.34 5.32
CA VAL A 97 -12.22 4.59 3.93
C VAL A 97 -11.28 5.79 3.89
N LYS A 98 -11.67 6.91 4.49
CA LYS A 98 -10.83 8.12 4.54
C LYS A 98 -9.51 7.88 5.28
N HIS A 99 -9.54 7.18 6.41
CA HIS A 99 -8.33 6.80 7.13
C HIS A 99 -7.40 5.92 6.28
N ALA A 100 -7.96 4.96 5.54
CA ALA A 100 -7.20 4.07 4.68
C ALA A 100 -6.57 4.80 3.48
N VAL A 101 -7.26 5.79 2.89
CA VAL A 101 -6.67 6.68 1.86
C VAL A 101 -5.47 7.44 2.43
N ASN A 102 -5.63 8.07 3.60
CA ASN A 102 -4.54 8.82 4.23
C ASN A 102 -3.32 7.93 4.52
N ALA A 103 -3.56 6.70 5.02
CA ALA A 103 -2.51 5.73 5.26
C ALA A 103 -1.81 5.29 3.96
N MET A 104 -2.52 5.21 2.84
CA MET A 104 -1.92 4.91 1.54
C MET A 104 -1.05 6.05 1.02
N ASP A 105 -1.47 7.30 1.22
CA ASP A 105 -0.65 8.45 0.83
C ASP A 105 0.64 8.53 1.65
N GLN A 106 0.57 8.22 2.95
CA GLN A 106 1.77 8.08 3.80
C GLN A 106 2.69 6.96 3.32
N ASN A 107 2.13 5.77 3.06
CA ASN A 107 2.91 4.64 2.51
C ASN A 107 3.58 4.99 1.19
N ASN A 108 2.90 5.73 0.31
CA ASN A 108 3.46 6.15 -0.97
C ASN A 108 4.71 7.03 -0.78
N ASN A 109 4.66 7.97 0.17
CA ASN A 109 5.81 8.81 0.50
C ASN A 109 6.96 7.98 1.10
N GLU A 110 6.67 7.05 1.99
CA GLU A 110 7.69 6.17 2.58
C GLU A 110 8.37 5.29 1.53
N VAL A 111 7.60 4.74 0.58
CA VAL A 111 8.14 3.98 -0.55
C VAL A 111 9.03 4.87 -1.42
N GLU A 112 8.63 6.09 -1.73
CA GLU A 112 9.43 7.01 -2.53
C GLU A 112 10.78 7.34 -1.86
N VAL A 113 10.76 7.60 -0.55
CA VAL A 113 11.98 7.77 0.26
C VAL A 113 12.84 6.50 0.23
N GLY A 114 12.23 5.32 0.36
CA GLY A 114 12.92 4.04 0.28
C GLY A 114 13.63 3.83 -1.06
N VAL A 115 12.98 4.20 -2.18
CA VAL A 115 13.57 4.14 -3.52
C VAL A 115 14.78 5.07 -3.63
N GLN A 116 14.72 6.27 -3.08
CA GLN A 116 15.87 7.19 -3.06
C GLN A 116 17.05 6.63 -2.25
N ILE A 117 16.78 5.95 -1.13
CA ILE A 117 17.83 5.31 -0.33
C ILE A 117 18.51 4.18 -1.11
N VAL A 118 17.72 3.33 -1.77
CA VAL A 118 18.26 2.24 -2.59
C VAL A 118 19.10 2.77 -3.75
N ASN A 119 18.66 3.85 -4.42
CA ASN A 119 19.44 4.46 -5.49
C ASN A 119 20.78 5.02 -4.97
N ARG A 120 20.77 5.73 -3.84
CA ARG A 120 22.01 6.22 -3.21
C ARG A 120 22.97 5.09 -2.85
N ALA A 121 22.46 3.99 -2.30
CA ALA A 121 23.27 2.81 -2.02
C ALA A 121 23.86 2.21 -3.30
N SER A 122 23.08 2.17 -4.39
CA SER A 122 23.55 1.73 -5.71
C SER A 122 24.68 2.62 -6.23
N ASP A 123 24.56 3.94 -6.09
CA ASP A 123 25.61 4.89 -6.51
C ASP A 123 26.91 4.67 -5.72
N SER A 124 26.81 4.46 -4.40
CA SER A 124 27.98 4.14 -3.57
C SER A 124 28.64 2.82 -3.97
N PHE A 125 27.89 1.80 -4.38
CA PHE A 125 28.47 0.56 -4.89
C PHE A 125 29.21 0.77 -6.22
N VAL A 126 28.68 1.61 -7.12
CA VAL A 126 29.36 1.97 -8.37
C VAL A 126 30.69 2.68 -8.08
N GLU A 127 30.70 3.60 -7.10
CA GLU A 127 31.91 4.29 -6.68
C GLU A 127 32.96 3.33 -6.08
N ILE A 128 32.53 2.41 -5.22
CA ILE A 128 33.40 1.35 -4.67
C ILE A 128 34.00 0.49 -5.79
N LEU A 129 33.20 0.09 -6.78
CA LEU A 129 33.68 -0.69 -7.92
C LEU A 129 34.74 0.07 -8.74
N ASN A 130 34.57 1.38 -8.92
CA ASN A 130 35.56 2.23 -9.58
C ASN A 130 36.86 2.31 -8.78
N GLU A 131 36.78 2.50 -7.46
CA GLU A 131 37.97 2.53 -6.60
C GLU A 131 38.71 1.18 -6.60
N ILE A 132 37.98 0.06 -6.61
CA ILE A 132 38.57 -1.28 -6.75
C ILE A 132 39.32 -1.41 -8.08
N ASP A 133 38.76 -0.93 -9.20
CA ASP A 133 39.43 -0.92 -10.51
C ASP A 133 40.71 -0.06 -10.50
N ILE A 134 40.66 1.12 -9.87
CA ILE A 134 41.83 1.99 -9.69
C ILE A 134 42.91 1.28 -8.88
N VAL A 135 42.54 0.62 -7.79
CA VAL A 135 43.48 -0.14 -6.95
C VAL A 135 44.08 -1.30 -7.74
N ALA A 136 43.28 -2.06 -8.50
CA ALA A 136 43.77 -3.14 -9.34
C ALA A 136 44.82 -2.65 -10.36
N LYS A 137 44.56 -1.53 -11.05
CA LYS A 137 45.51 -0.88 -11.96
C LYS A 137 46.79 -0.41 -11.26
N LYS A 138 46.68 0.09 -10.02
CA LYS A 138 47.85 0.48 -9.21
C LYS A 138 48.70 -0.73 -8.84
N VAL A 139 48.09 -1.85 -8.45
CA VAL A 139 48.78 -3.10 -8.12
C VAL A 139 49.52 -3.66 -9.34
N GLU A 140 48.91 -3.59 -10.53
CA GLU A 140 49.57 -3.98 -11.79
C GLU A 140 50.83 -3.14 -12.03
N LYS A 141 50.74 -1.81 -11.90
CA LYS A 141 51.89 -0.90 -12.03
C LYS A 141 53.01 -1.22 -11.03
N VAL A 142 52.66 -1.47 -9.77
CA VAL A 142 53.65 -1.84 -8.74
C VAL A 142 54.34 -3.14 -9.10
N THR A 143 53.59 -4.13 -9.61
CA THR A 143 54.14 -5.42 -10.04
C THR A 143 55.15 -5.25 -11.17
N VAL A 144 54.83 -4.42 -12.17
CA VAL A 144 55.75 -4.08 -13.27
C VAL A 144 57.02 -3.38 -12.78
N VAL A 145 56.88 -2.41 -11.86
CA VAL A 145 58.01 -1.69 -11.27
C VAL A 145 58.92 -2.62 -10.46
N CYS A 146 58.34 -3.48 -9.61
CA CYS A 146 59.10 -4.48 -8.85
C CYS A 146 59.88 -5.42 -9.77
N LEU A 147 59.25 -5.94 -10.83
CA LEU A 147 59.92 -6.81 -11.81
C LEU A 147 61.09 -6.09 -12.49
N PHE A 148 60.92 -4.81 -12.85
CA PHE A 148 61.99 -4.00 -13.44
C PHE A 148 63.19 -3.85 -12.49
N PHE A 149 62.95 -3.44 -11.24
CA PHE A 149 64.03 -3.30 -10.25
C PHE A 149 64.69 -4.64 -9.91
N PHE A 150 63.92 -5.71 -9.80
CA PHE A 150 64.44 -7.05 -9.56
C PHE A 150 65.36 -7.51 -10.70
N LYS A 151 64.94 -7.30 -11.96
CA LYS A 151 65.78 -7.61 -13.12
C LYS A 151 67.06 -6.77 -13.15
N LYS A 152 66.97 -5.48 -12.82
CA LYS A 152 68.13 -4.58 -12.73
C LYS A 152 69.11 -5.04 -11.64
N PHE A 153 68.60 -5.38 -10.45
CA PHE A 153 69.40 -5.90 -9.34
C PHE A 153 70.15 -7.19 -9.72
N ILE A 154 69.48 -8.13 -10.40
CA ILE A 154 70.13 -9.36 -10.89
C ILE A 154 71.27 -9.02 -11.85
N VAL A 155 71.05 -8.11 -12.81
CA VAL A 155 72.07 -7.72 -13.80
C VAL A 155 73.28 -7.06 -13.13
N GLU A 156 73.05 -6.13 -12.18
CA GLU A 156 74.12 -5.45 -11.44
C GLU A 156 74.94 -6.45 -10.61
N ASN A 157 74.29 -7.36 -9.88
CA ASN A 157 75.00 -8.39 -9.11
C ASN A 157 75.79 -9.34 -10.01
N CYS A 158 75.24 -9.76 -11.15
CA CYS A 158 75.97 -10.56 -12.13
C CYS A 158 77.22 -9.85 -12.66
N PHE A 159 77.13 -8.54 -12.93
CA PHE A 159 78.26 -7.73 -13.37
C PHE A 159 79.35 -7.63 -12.30
N ILE A 160 78.96 -7.39 -11.04
CA ILE A 160 79.88 -7.34 -9.90
C ILE A 160 80.60 -8.68 -9.72
N ILE A 161 79.86 -9.79 -9.67
CA ILE A 161 80.43 -11.14 -9.52
C ILE A 161 81.42 -11.42 -10.63
N ARG A 162 81.08 -11.08 -11.89
CA ARG A 162 81.97 -11.27 -13.03
C ARG A 162 83.28 -10.49 -12.85
N ASN A 163 83.21 -9.21 -12.50
CA ASN A 163 84.42 -8.41 -12.29
C ASN A 163 85.27 -8.91 -11.12
N THR A 164 84.64 -9.29 -9.99
CA THR A 164 85.36 -9.86 -8.84
C THR A 164 86.10 -11.15 -9.22
N ILE A 165 85.48 -12.02 -10.01
CA ILE A 165 86.13 -13.25 -10.52
C ILE A 165 87.30 -12.90 -11.46
N TYR A 166 87.12 -11.93 -12.37
CA TYR A 166 88.19 -11.49 -13.28
C TYR A 166 89.39 -10.88 -12.54
N ASP A 167 89.16 -10.06 -11.52
CA ASP A 167 90.25 -9.45 -10.74
C ASP A 167 91.00 -10.51 -9.94
N PHE A 168 90.29 -11.48 -9.34
CA PHE A 168 90.92 -12.59 -8.62
C PHE A 168 91.80 -13.45 -9.55
N GLY A 169 91.35 -13.68 -10.79
CA GLY A 169 92.10 -14.42 -11.81
C GLY A 169 93.31 -13.70 -12.40
N ARG A 170 93.51 -12.39 -12.17
CA ARG A 170 94.73 -11.66 -12.56
C ARG A 170 95.79 -11.63 -11.45
N THR A 171 95.40 -11.89 -10.21
CA THR A 171 96.29 -11.91 -9.05
C THR A 171 96.97 -13.27 -8.79
N TRP A 172 96.68 -14.27 -9.62
CA TRP A 172 97.31 -15.60 -9.64
C TRP A 172 97.83 -15.90 -11.04
#